data_AF-A0A7C6TU06-F1
#
_entry.id   AF-A0A7C6TU06-F1
#
_cell.length_a   1.000
_cell.length_b   1.000
_cell.length_c   1.000
_cell.angle_alpha   90.00
_cell.angle_beta   90.00
_cell.angle_gamma   90.00
#
_symmetry.space_group_name_H-M   'P 1'
#
loop_
_entity.id
_entity.type
_entity.pdbx_description
1 polymer ?
#
loop_
_entity_poly.entity_id
_entity_poly.type
_entity_poly.pdbx_seq_one_letter_code
_entity_poly.pdbx_strand_id
1 'polypeptide(L)'
;MSWRRIILWGCMLGVLLGCGLPGVDRPVRADAGTPLPLSAYPRPLRDNGWGIHWVPTTFSQPDHVVDYYVDELVRLNIRWVKLLVPPDPYSVAHRHLLERLRDEGIMPIVRIYVRYNEPVPELERIVRQYVPLGARYFEVYTDVNLEGIAGGWENGEEISIPRIVDLWADAARAIRRAGGYPGLPTLTAGGHQDDLVFLRAMLRAIKSRGYEGLLNGAWLPVHNTFFNHPVDYPYDTVNMTGAPVSAEEIARWQLSPDEVNAMNEARRRGREKQMAEGYFDGDPLDVDSNGFLKYRAYRRALVEILGYEIPILSTAGGAVFGSREDARYPTVTHRDVAETTLYAYHHMLDDAPDCYFVFAAWMLANEAGGGFWNPSFERAAWYTDLGGGRRSVVDAVAGSPRRGDVRTTGAETAATVTADRPVTLPTPTEPAQRTVTTPASLARATESITPIIPISAVTPDASGGMTTPSPIATPRVDTVNSPYALFADGHMTMSWQRDEERLRLQLAASQPLEGELQVWHRGRGLARWAIYVRPDDPLALMLEGEGLGAGSLGVRVTDQQGDLVVEYGCVGEMCR
;
A
#
# COMPACT_ATOMS: atom_id res chain seq x y z
N MET A 1 -3.96 33.79 69.45
CA MET A 1 -2.95 34.88 69.38
C MET A 1 -2.98 35.50 68.00
N SER A 2 -3.10 36.83 67.97
CA SER A 2 -2.78 37.81 66.90
C SER A 2 -3.33 37.65 65.47
N TRP A 3 -4.33 38.50 65.21
CA TRP A 3 -4.62 39.32 64.02
C TRP A 3 -3.47 39.61 63.03
N ARG A 4 -3.75 39.62 61.71
CA ARG A 4 -3.88 40.85 60.88
C ARG A 4 -4.26 40.55 59.41
N ARG A 5 -5.33 41.23 58.96
CA ARG A 5 -5.80 41.43 57.57
C ARG A 5 -4.90 42.41 56.82
N ILE A 6 -4.75 42.28 55.49
CA ILE A 6 -4.82 43.40 54.52
C ILE A 6 -5.49 42.88 53.23
N ILE A 7 -6.50 43.62 52.79
CA ILE A 7 -7.19 43.55 51.49
C ILE A 7 -6.50 44.56 50.56
N LEU A 8 -6.32 44.24 49.27
CA LEU A 8 -6.34 45.25 48.20
C LEU A 8 -6.78 44.60 46.87
N TRP A 9 -7.92 45.07 46.39
CA TRP A 9 -8.49 44.86 45.07
C TRP A 9 -7.63 45.55 43.99
N GLY A 10 -7.50 44.91 42.83
CA GLY A 10 -6.96 45.52 41.61
C GLY A 10 -7.29 44.64 40.40
N CYS A 11 -8.21 45.10 39.57
CA CYS A 11 -8.73 44.46 38.37
C CYS A 11 -7.64 44.08 37.35
N MET A 12 -7.69 42.88 36.79
CA MET A 12 -7.51 42.70 35.34
C MET A 12 -8.20 41.43 34.86
N LEU A 13 -9.04 41.64 33.85
CA LEU A 13 -9.62 40.63 32.96
C LEU A 13 -8.56 39.66 32.44
N GLY A 14 -8.98 38.41 32.26
CA GLY A 14 -8.56 37.61 31.12
C GLY A 14 -7.33 36.72 31.35
N VAL A 15 -7.60 35.42 31.21
CA VAL A 15 -6.74 34.33 30.71
C VAL A 15 -6.94 33.11 31.62
N LEU A 16 -8.09 32.45 31.42
CA LEU A 16 -8.17 31.01 31.63
C LEU A 16 -7.40 30.39 30.46
N LEU A 17 -6.12 30.09 30.68
CA LEU A 17 -5.34 29.21 29.81
C LEU A 17 -5.97 27.82 29.89
N GLY A 18 -6.81 27.51 28.91
CA GLY A 18 -7.29 26.16 28.67
C GLY A 18 -6.11 25.28 28.28
N CYS A 19 -5.76 24.34 29.15
CA CYS A 19 -5.09 23.12 28.74
C CYS A 19 -6.08 22.32 27.89
N GLY A 20 -6.12 22.62 26.59
CA GLY A 20 -6.76 21.77 25.59
C GLY A 20 -5.94 20.50 25.42
N LEU A 21 -6.61 19.36 25.50
CA LEU A 21 -6.17 18.09 24.90
C LEU A 21 -5.71 18.35 23.45
N PRO A 22 -4.73 17.61 22.89
CA PRO A 22 -4.31 17.78 21.50
C PRO A 22 -5.52 17.48 20.59
N GLY A 23 -6.17 18.57 20.20
CA GLY A 23 -7.41 18.56 19.44
C GLY A 23 -7.11 18.25 17.98
N VAL A 24 -8.06 17.57 17.36
CA VAL A 24 -8.15 17.32 15.93
C VAL A 24 -7.90 18.61 15.13
N ASP A 25 -6.66 18.82 14.68
CA ASP A 25 -6.36 19.91 13.76
C ASP A 25 -7.13 19.67 12.46
N ARG A 26 -8.13 20.52 12.22
CA ARG A 26 -8.83 20.57 10.95
C ARG A 26 -7.83 20.94 9.85
N PRO A 27 -7.99 20.42 8.61
CA PRO A 27 -7.11 20.83 7.53
C PRO A 27 -7.10 22.34 7.39
N VAL A 28 -5.89 22.92 7.28
CA VAL A 28 -5.74 24.35 7.01
C VAL A 28 -6.48 24.67 5.72
N ARG A 29 -7.38 25.65 5.78
CA ARG A 29 -8.01 26.22 4.58
C ARG A 29 -6.95 27.01 3.85
N ALA A 30 -6.62 26.58 2.64
CA ALA A 30 -5.76 27.36 1.79
C ALA A 30 -6.53 28.57 1.25
N ASP A 31 -5.90 29.74 1.25
CA ASP A 31 -6.38 30.88 0.48
C ASP A 31 -6.21 30.57 -1.02
N ALA A 32 -7.19 30.98 -1.83
CA ALA A 32 -7.18 30.72 -3.27
C ALA A 32 -5.93 31.33 -3.91
N GLY A 33 -4.97 30.48 -4.29
CA GLY A 33 -3.79 30.86 -5.08
C GLY A 33 -2.42 30.56 -4.46
N THR A 34 -2.33 30.22 -3.16
CA THR A 34 -1.03 29.87 -2.54
C THR A 34 -1.01 28.38 -2.14
N PRO A 35 -0.04 27.58 -2.64
CA PRO A 35 0.13 26.19 -2.19
C PRO A 35 0.35 26.13 -0.67
N LEU A 36 -0.28 25.16 -0.01
CA LEU A 36 -0.04 24.91 1.41
C LEU A 36 1.45 24.58 1.62
N PRO A 37 2.12 25.20 2.59
CA PRO A 37 3.48 24.81 2.93
C PRO A 37 3.48 23.36 3.44
N LEU A 38 4.57 22.64 3.20
CA LEU A 38 4.70 21.24 3.62
C LEU A 38 4.49 21.06 5.14
N SER A 39 4.83 22.08 5.94
CA SER A 39 4.59 22.09 7.40
C SER A 39 3.11 22.16 7.80
N ALA A 40 2.19 22.52 6.89
CA ALA A 40 0.74 22.55 7.14
C ALA A 40 0.07 21.17 7.00
N TYR A 41 0.84 20.15 6.63
CA TYR A 41 0.38 18.77 6.51
C TYR A 41 0.71 18.00 7.79
N PRO A 42 -0.28 17.34 8.44
CA PRO A 42 -0.05 16.63 9.69
C PRO A 42 1.01 15.54 9.58
N ARG A 43 1.85 15.41 10.60
CA ARG A 43 2.85 14.32 10.74
C ARG A 43 2.72 13.68 12.11
N PRO A 44 3.13 12.41 12.30
CA PRO A 44 3.14 11.79 13.62
C PRO A 44 4.07 12.57 14.55
N LEU A 45 3.79 12.49 15.85
CA LEU A 45 4.72 13.00 16.85
C LEU A 45 6.04 12.23 16.76
N ARG A 46 7.17 12.93 16.88
CA ARG A 46 8.51 12.32 16.75
C ARG A 46 8.68 11.55 15.44
N ASP A 47 8.19 12.15 14.35
CA ASP A 47 8.27 11.58 13.01
C ASP A 47 9.71 11.22 12.62
N ASN A 48 9.95 9.97 12.24
CA ASN A 48 11.20 9.48 11.69
C ASN A 48 11.10 9.12 10.20
N GLY A 49 9.93 9.30 9.60
CA GLY A 49 9.62 8.89 8.24
C GLY A 49 9.58 7.37 8.03
N TRP A 50 9.61 6.56 9.09
CA TRP A 50 9.56 5.11 8.99
C TRP A 50 8.12 4.65 9.01
N GLY A 51 7.74 3.95 7.94
CA GLY A 51 6.43 3.38 7.78
C GLY A 51 6.45 1.92 7.40
N ILE A 52 5.28 1.30 7.49
CA ILE A 52 5.04 -0.04 6.99
C ILE A 52 3.60 -0.19 6.50
N HIS A 53 3.39 -1.04 5.51
CA HIS A 53 2.06 -1.49 5.15
C HIS A 53 1.60 -2.54 6.17
N TRP A 54 0.39 -2.36 6.70
CA TRP A 54 -0.29 -3.31 7.55
C TRP A 54 -0.62 -4.61 6.78
N VAL A 55 -1.50 -5.42 7.32
CA VAL A 55 -2.10 -6.57 6.64
C VAL A 55 -2.95 -6.09 5.46
N PRO A 56 -2.82 -6.69 4.25
CA PRO A 56 -3.54 -6.29 3.05
C PRO A 56 -4.99 -6.80 3.07
N THR A 57 -5.76 -6.31 4.03
CA THR A 57 -7.15 -6.71 4.25
C THR A 57 -8.02 -5.52 4.63
N THR A 58 -9.26 -5.54 4.17
CA THR A 58 -10.31 -4.61 4.59
C THR A 58 -11.02 -5.07 5.87
N PHE A 59 -10.74 -6.28 6.36
CA PHE A 59 -11.43 -6.87 7.51
C PHE A 59 -10.69 -6.59 8.81
N SER A 60 -11.41 -6.10 9.83
CA SER A 60 -10.90 -5.93 11.18
C SER A 60 -10.27 -7.23 11.69
N GLN A 61 -9.13 -7.14 12.35
CA GLN A 61 -8.53 -8.26 13.07
C GLN A 61 -9.05 -8.31 14.52
N PRO A 62 -9.04 -9.49 15.16
CA PRO A 62 -9.27 -9.59 16.60
C PRO A 62 -8.32 -8.71 17.41
N ASP A 63 -8.79 -8.17 18.53
CA ASP A 63 -8.02 -7.20 19.33
C ASP A 63 -6.64 -7.71 19.74
N HIS A 64 -6.51 -8.98 20.13
CA HIS A 64 -5.21 -9.55 20.51
C HIS A 64 -4.20 -9.59 19.34
N VAL A 65 -4.66 -9.71 18.09
CA VAL A 65 -3.81 -9.65 16.90
C VAL A 65 -3.36 -8.21 16.66
N VAL A 66 -4.30 -7.27 16.75
CA VAL A 66 -4.01 -5.83 16.65
C VAL A 66 -3.00 -5.42 17.70
N ASP A 67 -3.24 -5.78 18.96
CA ASP A 67 -2.43 -5.41 20.11
C ASP A 67 -1.00 -5.90 19.94
N TYR A 68 -0.82 -7.17 19.59
CA TYR A 68 0.49 -7.75 19.33
C TYR A 68 1.29 -6.97 18.27
N TYR A 69 0.66 -6.72 17.11
CA TYR A 69 1.36 -6.06 16.02
C TYR A 69 1.58 -4.56 16.26
N VAL A 70 0.67 -3.86 16.94
CA VAL A 70 0.90 -2.47 17.35
C VAL A 70 2.04 -2.38 18.36
N ASP A 71 2.13 -3.29 19.32
CA ASP A 71 3.26 -3.36 20.26
C ASP A 71 4.59 -3.59 19.51
N GLU A 72 4.59 -4.42 18.47
CA GLU A 72 5.75 -4.60 17.61
C GLU A 72 6.10 -3.33 16.83
N LEU A 73 5.12 -2.56 16.33
CA LEU A 73 5.38 -1.26 15.69
C LEU A 73 6.03 -0.28 16.67
N VAL A 74 5.55 -0.22 17.91
CA VAL A 74 6.13 0.60 18.99
C VAL A 74 7.56 0.15 19.27
N ARG A 75 7.80 -1.16 19.39
CA ARG A 75 9.13 -1.74 19.61
C ARG A 75 10.11 -1.38 18.49
N LEU A 76 9.64 -1.35 17.25
CA LEU A 76 10.41 -0.98 16.05
C LEU A 76 10.53 0.53 15.85
N ASN A 77 9.82 1.34 16.66
CA ASN A 77 9.69 2.79 16.51
C ASN A 77 9.12 3.20 15.13
N ILE A 78 8.20 2.43 14.56
CA ILE A 78 7.49 2.81 13.34
C ILE A 78 6.46 3.90 13.67
N ARG A 79 6.39 4.94 12.83
CA ARG A 79 5.52 6.12 13.05
C ARG A 79 4.43 6.29 12.01
N TRP A 80 4.45 5.49 10.95
CA TRP A 80 3.44 5.51 9.91
C TRP A 80 2.93 4.10 9.58
N VAL A 81 1.62 3.94 9.38
CA VAL A 81 1.02 2.67 8.97
C VAL A 81 0.07 2.89 7.80
N LYS A 82 0.28 2.16 6.70
CA LYS A 82 -0.69 2.09 5.61
C LYS A 82 -1.67 0.93 5.86
N LEU A 83 -2.97 1.17 5.75
CA LEU A 83 -4.01 0.13 5.89
C LEU A 83 -5.15 0.32 4.89
N LEU A 84 -5.95 -0.74 4.70
CA LEU A 84 -7.11 -0.76 3.82
C LEU A 84 -8.40 -0.76 4.63
N VAL A 85 -9.40 -0.01 4.18
CA VAL A 85 -10.77 -0.02 4.72
C VAL A 85 -11.74 -0.31 3.57
N PRO A 86 -12.89 -0.97 3.83
CA PRO A 86 -13.92 -1.12 2.82
C PRO A 86 -14.60 0.24 2.56
N PRO A 87 -15.28 0.41 1.42
CA PRO A 87 -16.02 1.61 1.10
C PRO A 87 -17.40 1.57 1.79
N ASP A 88 -17.44 1.25 3.08
CA ASP A 88 -18.67 1.15 3.86
C ASP A 88 -18.96 2.47 4.58
N PRO A 89 -20.07 3.14 4.28
CA PRO A 89 -20.40 4.39 4.93
C PRO A 89 -21.13 4.18 6.27
N TYR A 90 -21.59 2.98 6.62
CA TYR A 90 -22.37 2.68 7.82
C TYR A 90 -21.55 2.14 9.00
N SER A 91 -20.42 1.48 8.74
CA SER A 91 -19.54 0.90 9.76
C SER A 91 -18.13 1.45 9.69
N VAL A 92 -17.36 1.24 10.77
CA VAL A 92 -15.93 1.61 10.82
C VAL A 92 -15.10 0.35 10.98
N ALA A 93 -14.49 -0.08 9.88
CA ALA A 93 -13.50 -1.14 9.91
C ALA A 93 -12.24 -0.69 10.67
N HIS A 94 -11.54 -1.64 11.29
CA HIS A 94 -10.29 -1.40 12.01
C HIS A 94 -10.38 -0.35 13.12
N ARG A 95 -11.55 -0.17 13.76
CA ARG A 95 -11.73 0.81 14.85
C ARG A 95 -10.67 0.66 15.93
N HIS A 96 -10.52 -0.55 16.49
CA HIS A 96 -9.57 -0.83 17.56
C HIS A 96 -8.13 -0.55 17.12
N LEU A 97 -7.74 -0.98 15.92
CA LEU A 97 -6.44 -0.67 15.33
C LEU A 97 -6.19 0.83 15.23
N LEU A 98 -7.12 1.61 14.68
CA LEU A 98 -6.95 3.05 14.54
C LEU A 98 -6.87 3.78 15.89
N GLU A 99 -7.65 3.33 16.88
CA GLU A 99 -7.58 3.85 18.25
C GLU A 99 -6.22 3.54 18.88
N ARG A 100 -5.74 2.30 18.80
CA ARG A 100 -4.39 1.90 19.25
C ARG A 100 -3.29 2.71 18.56
N LEU A 101 -3.33 2.86 17.23
CA LEU A 101 -2.34 3.65 16.47
C LEU A 101 -2.33 5.11 16.92
N ARG A 102 -3.50 5.74 17.06
CA ARG A 102 -3.63 7.12 17.54
C ARG A 102 -3.02 7.28 18.93
N ASP A 103 -3.34 6.37 19.84
CA ASP A 103 -2.91 6.46 21.24
C ASP A 103 -1.38 6.27 21.37
N GLU A 104 -0.77 5.48 20.47
CA GLU A 104 0.69 5.29 20.37
C GLU A 104 1.41 6.36 19.50
N GLY A 105 0.68 7.35 19.00
CA GLY A 105 1.23 8.42 18.16
C GLY A 105 1.71 7.95 16.78
N ILE A 106 1.14 6.87 16.26
CA ILE A 106 1.42 6.31 14.94
C ILE A 106 0.36 6.81 13.95
N MET A 107 0.80 7.40 12.84
CA MET A 107 -0.10 8.03 11.87
C MET A 107 -0.61 7.03 10.82
N PRO A 108 -1.93 6.83 10.70
CA PRO A 108 -2.49 5.97 9.66
C PRO A 108 -2.62 6.70 8.31
N ILE A 109 -2.26 5.99 7.24
CA ILE A 109 -2.60 6.29 5.86
C ILE A 109 -3.71 5.30 5.46
N VAL A 110 -4.89 5.79 5.12
CA VAL A 110 -6.07 4.94 4.87
C VAL A 110 -6.30 4.82 3.37
N ARG A 111 -6.27 3.60 2.82
CA ARG A 111 -6.79 3.31 1.48
C ARG A 111 -8.25 2.88 1.61
N ILE A 112 -9.16 3.61 0.99
CA ILE A 112 -10.54 3.15 0.81
C ILE A 112 -10.53 2.24 -0.43
N TYR A 113 -10.69 0.94 -0.21
CA TYR A 113 -10.59 -0.05 -1.26
C TYR A 113 -11.85 -0.02 -2.12
N VAL A 114 -11.67 0.16 -3.43
CA VAL A 114 -12.72 -0.03 -4.43
C VAL A 114 -12.23 -1.02 -5.47
N ARG A 115 -13.11 -1.91 -5.90
CA ARG A 115 -12.78 -2.96 -6.87
C ARG A 115 -12.58 -2.40 -8.27
N TYR A 116 -13.39 -1.43 -8.65
CA TYR A 116 -13.36 -0.78 -9.95
C TYR A 116 -13.27 0.74 -9.79
N ASN A 117 -12.75 1.40 -10.81
CA ASN A 117 -12.61 2.85 -10.90
C ASN A 117 -13.98 3.48 -11.14
N GLU A 118 -14.77 3.55 -10.07
CA GLU A 118 -16.12 4.09 -10.04
C GLU A 118 -16.27 5.16 -8.94
N PRO A 119 -17.29 6.02 -9.01
CA PRO A 119 -17.56 6.96 -7.92
C PRO A 119 -17.79 6.20 -6.60
N VAL A 120 -17.07 6.59 -5.55
CA VAL A 120 -17.25 5.97 -4.23
C VAL A 120 -18.50 6.55 -3.56
N PRO A 121 -19.58 5.77 -3.36
CA PRO A 121 -20.81 6.29 -2.79
C PRO A 121 -20.57 6.79 -1.37
N GLU A 122 -21.16 7.93 -1.03
CA GLU A 122 -21.10 8.51 0.32
C GLU A 122 -19.66 8.70 0.89
N LEU A 123 -18.66 8.87 0.02
CA LEU A 123 -17.25 9.00 0.42
C LEU A 123 -17.01 10.03 1.53
N GLU A 124 -17.72 11.15 1.50
CA GLU A 124 -17.61 12.16 2.54
C GLU A 124 -18.05 11.63 3.92
N ARG A 125 -19.08 10.78 3.99
CA ARG A 125 -19.52 10.13 5.23
C ARG A 125 -18.50 9.12 5.71
N ILE A 126 -17.96 8.29 4.81
CA ILE A 126 -16.88 7.34 5.10
C ILE A 126 -15.72 8.08 5.76
N VAL A 127 -15.15 9.08 5.08
CA VAL A 127 -13.97 9.83 5.56
C VAL A 127 -14.22 10.49 6.92
N ARG A 128 -15.41 11.08 7.14
CA ARG A 128 -15.76 11.73 8.43
C ARG A 128 -15.71 10.78 9.62
N GLN A 129 -15.89 9.47 9.42
CA GLN A 129 -15.81 8.48 10.50
C GLN A 129 -14.37 8.19 10.92
N TYR A 130 -13.42 8.22 9.98
CA TYR A 130 -12.02 7.89 10.23
C TYR A 130 -11.19 9.08 10.75
N VAL A 131 -11.56 10.32 10.39
CA VAL A 131 -10.88 11.54 10.87
C VAL A 131 -10.75 11.62 12.41
N PRO A 132 -11.80 11.41 13.22
CA PRO A 132 -11.66 11.44 14.69
C PRO A 132 -10.79 10.30 15.25
N LEU A 133 -10.54 9.24 14.47
CA LEU A 133 -9.67 8.12 14.83
C LEU A 133 -8.20 8.35 14.46
N GLY A 134 -7.84 9.56 14.03
CA GLY A 134 -6.46 9.94 13.72
C GLY A 134 -6.10 9.86 12.23
N ALA A 135 -6.98 9.34 11.37
CA ALA A 135 -6.74 9.33 9.93
C ALA A 135 -6.74 10.75 9.34
N ARG A 136 -5.75 11.03 8.50
CA ARG A 136 -5.62 12.31 7.79
C ARG A 136 -5.42 12.11 6.30
N TYR A 137 -4.66 11.10 5.92
CA TYR A 137 -4.32 10.81 4.53
C TYR A 137 -5.21 9.70 3.99
N PHE A 138 -5.96 10.01 2.93
CA PHE A 138 -6.91 9.09 2.31
C PHE A 138 -6.50 8.85 0.86
N GLU A 139 -6.32 7.58 0.51
CA GLU A 139 -6.08 7.12 -0.85
C GLU A 139 -7.34 6.44 -1.39
N VAL A 140 -7.68 6.78 -2.63
CA VAL A 140 -8.68 6.11 -3.46
C VAL A 140 -8.07 5.92 -4.84
N TYR A 141 -8.52 4.89 -5.56
CA TYR A 141 -8.03 4.53 -6.90
C TYR A 141 -6.52 4.21 -6.90
N THR A 142 -6.19 2.92 -6.96
CA THR A 142 -4.81 2.44 -6.79
C THR A 142 -4.42 1.62 -8.00
N ASP A 143 -3.13 1.65 -8.34
CA ASP A 143 -2.52 0.89 -9.45
C ASP A 143 -3.17 1.18 -10.81
N VAL A 144 -3.64 2.40 -11.02
CA VAL A 144 -4.51 2.76 -12.16
C VAL A 144 -3.83 2.68 -13.52
N ASN A 145 -2.51 2.50 -13.55
CA ASN A 145 -1.71 2.23 -14.74
C ASN A 145 -1.56 0.73 -15.07
N LEU A 146 -2.25 -0.16 -14.33
CA LEU A 146 -2.41 -1.57 -14.67
C LEU A 146 -3.71 -1.81 -15.41
N GLU A 147 -3.75 -2.76 -16.34
CA GLU A 147 -4.98 -3.25 -16.97
C GLU A 147 -5.74 -4.21 -16.05
N GLY A 148 -7.05 -4.36 -16.30
CA GLY A 148 -7.92 -5.28 -15.58
C GLY A 148 -8.17 -4.92 -14.12
N ILE A 149 -8.70 -5.89 -13.36
CA ILE A 149 -9.19 -5.72 -11.98
C ILE A 149 -8.11 -5.12 -11.07
N ALA A 150 -6.86 -5.46 -11.34
CA ALA A 150 -5.66 -4.92 -10.72
C ALA A 150 -5.61 -3.39 -10.61
N GLY A 151 -5.87 -2.71 -11.73
CA GLY A 151 -5.88 -1.26 -11.82
C GLY A 151 -7.27 -0.67 -11.68
N GLY A 152 -8.26 -1.49 -11.28
CA GLY A 152 -9.64 -1.08 -11.14
C GLY A 152 -10.40 -0.98 -12.47
N TRP A 153 -9.97 -1.68 -13.52
CA TRP A 153 -10.63 -1.68 -14.82
C TRP A 153 -11.37 -3.00 -15.05
N GLU A 154 -12.48 -2.97 -15.77
CA GLU A 154 -13.12 -4.21 -16.21
C GLU A 154 -12.23 -4.97 -17.22
N ASN A 155 -12.45 -6.27 -17.37
CA ASN A 155 -11.67 -7.06 -18.33
C ASN A 155 -11.88 -6.55 -19.76
N GLY A 156 -10.78 -6.11 -20.39
CA GLY A 156 -10.80 -5.52 -21.74
C GLY A 156 -11.13 -4.03 -21.77
N GLU A 157 -11.38 -3.40 -20.62
CA GLU A 157 -11.49 -1.95 -20.51
C GLU A 157 -10.11 -1.29 -20.66
N GLU A 158 -10.05 -0.23 -21.47
CA GLU A 158 -8.82 0.55 -21.66
C GLU A 158 -8.54 1.45 -20.45
N ILE A 159 -7.28 1.48 -20.03
CA ILE A 159 -6.79 2.42 -19.02
C ILE A 159 -7.05 3.87 -19.47
N SER A 160 -7.80 4.64 -18.68
CA SER A 160 -8.22 6.01 -19.06
C SER A 160 -7.81 7.08 -18.05
N ILE A 161 -6.78 7.85 -18.41
CA ILE A 161 -6.34 9.04 -17.65
C ILE A 161 -7.46 10.09 -17.52
N PRO A 162 -8.21 10.45 -18.59
CA PRO A 162 -9.35 11.35 -18.47
C PRO A 162 -10.36 10.92 -17.41
N ARG A 163 -10.79 9.65 -17.44
CA ARG A 163 -11.78 9.10 -16.50
C ARG A 163 -11.24 9.13 -15.07
N ILE A 164 -10.00 8.69 -14.84
CA ILE A 164 -9.46 8.62 -13.49
C ILE A 164 -9.24 10.00 -12.87
N VAL A 165 -8.89 11.01 -13.68
CA VAL A 165 -8.76 12.39 -13.21
C VAL A 165 -10.11 12.98 -12.79
N ASP A 166 -11.18 12.70 -13.55
CA ASP A 166 -12.52 13.19 -13.21
C ASP A 166 -13.06 12.51 -11.94
N LEU A 167 -12.88 11.19 -11.80
CA LEU A 167 -13.21 10.45 -10.57
C LEU A 167 -12.41 10.95 -9.36
N TRP A 168 -11.10 11.13 -9.53
CA TRP A 168 -10.24 11.66 -8.48
C TRP A 168 -10.66 13.06 -8.05
N ALA A 169 -11.03 13.94 -8.99
CA ALA A 169 -11.42 15.31 -8.65
C ALA A 169 -12.65 15.34 -7.73
N ASP A 170 -13.65 14.49 -7.99
CA ASP A 170 -14.83 14.38 -7.14
C ASP A 170 -14.50 13.78 -5.77
N ALA A 171 -13.68 12.73 -5.75
CA ALA A 171 -13.21 12.13 -4.52
C ALA A 171 -12.39 13.10 -3.66
N ALA A 172 -11.50 13.87 -4.29
CA ALA A 172 -10.67 14.87 -3.64
C ALA A 172 -11.52 15.94 -2.94
N ARG A 173 -12.57 16.44 -3.60
CA ARG A 173 -13.52 17.38 -3.00
C ARG A 173 -14.24 16.77 -1.79
N ALA A 174 -14.71 15.53 -1.90
CA ALA A 174 -15.40 14.83 -0.81
C ALA A 174 -14.49 14.63 0.41
N ILE A 175 -13.26 14.15 0.19
CA ILE A 175 -12.25 13.95 1.24
C ILE A 175 -11.92 15.28 1.92
N ARG A 176 -11.69 16.36 1.16
CA ARG A 176 -11.39 17.68 1.73
C ARG A 176 -12.55 18.22 2.58
N ARG A 177 -13.80 18.08 2.12
CA ARG A 177 -14.99 18.51 2.90
C ARG A 177 -15.16 17.71 4.20
N ALA A 178 -14.76 16.45 4.20
CA ALA A 178 -14.77 15.60 5.39
C ALA A 178 -13.63 15.88 6.37
N GLY A 179 -12.63 16.68 6.00
CA GLY A 179 -11.48 17.01 6.85
C GLY A 179 -10.24 16.14 6.62
N GLY A 180 -10.20 15.39 5.51
CA GLY A 180 -9.03 14.60 5.10
C GLY A 180 -8.18 15.28 4.03
N TYR A 181 -7.07 14.62 3.67
CA TYR A 181 -6.15 14.98 2.59
C TYR A 181 -6.20 13.88 1.51
N PRO A 182 -6.66 14.17 0.28
CA PRO A 182 -6.76 13.19 -0.78
C PRO A 182 -5.40 12.88 -1.41
N GLY A 183 -5.14 11.59 -1.61
CA GLY A 183 -4.04 11.11 -2.43
C GLY A 183 -4.41 11.24 -3.90
N LEU A 184 -3.44 11.53 -4.76
CA LEU A 184 -3.59 11.21 -6.19
C LEU A 184 -3.76 9.70 -6.37
N PRO A 185 -4.32 9.22 -7.50
CA PRO A 185 -4.35 7.80 -7.79
C PRO A 185 -2.93 7.22 -7.81
N THR A 186 -2.74 6.10 -7.11
CA THR A 186 -1.42 5.46 -7.01
C THR A 186 -1.09 4.71 -8.29
N LEU A 187 0.21 4.59 -8.56
CA LEU A 187 0.74 3.93 -9.74
C LEU A 187 1.68 2.79 -9.34
N THR A 188 1.62 1.70 -10.09
CA THR A 188 2.54 0.57 -9.98
C THR A 188 3.80 0.85 -10.78
N ALA A 189 4.96 0.79 -10.14
CA ALA A 189 6.26 0.82 -10.79
C ALA A 189 6.37 -0.28 -11.86
N GLY A 190 6.71 0.07 -13.10
CA GLY A 190 6.80 -0.89 -14.20
C GLY A 190 5.45 -1.54 -14.57
N GLY A 191 4.34 -0.83 -14.34
CA GLY A 191 3.00 -1.28 -14.74
C GLY A 191 2.80 -1.37 -16.26
N HIS A 192 1.62 -1.82 -16.68
CA HIS A 192 1.27 -1.97 -18.11
C HIS A 192 1.44 -0.66 -18.90
N GLN A 193 1.12 0.47 -18.28
CA GLN A 193 1.62 1.77 -18.71
C GLN A 193 2.72 2.26 -17.75
N ASP A 194 3.79 2.82 -18.31
CA ASP A 194 4.88 3.40 -17.52
C ASP A 194 4.35 4.44 -16.53
N ASP A 195 4.72 4.28 -15.26
CA ASP A 195 4.15 5.06 -14.17
C ASP A 195 4.58 6.53 -14.20
N LEU A 196 5.78 6.84 -14.70
CA LEU A 196 6.24 8.22 -14.79
C LEU A 196 5.60 8.96 -15.96
N VAL A 197 5.45 8.29 -17.12
CA VAL A 197 4.69 8.79 -18.27
C VAL A 197 3.24 9.03 -17.85
N PHE A 198 2.63 8.06 -17.16
CA PHE A 198 1.27 8.16 -16.65
C PHE A 198 1.11 9.33 -15.68
N LEU A 199 2.00 9.45 -14.69
CA LEU A 199 1.98 10.55 -13.71
C LEU A 199 2.05 11.91 -14.40
N ARG A 200 2.99 12.10 -15.34
CA ARG A 200 3.13 13.35 -16.08
C ARG A 200 1.87 13.67 -16.89
N ALA A 201 1.28 12.68 -17.55
CA ALA A 201 0.05 12.86 -18.30
C ALA A 201 -1.15 13.18 -17.38
N MET A 202 -1.27 12.51 -16.23
CA MET A 202 -2.29 12.77 -15.21
C MET A 202 -2.17 14.20 -14.64
N LEU A 203 -0.98 14.65 -14.26
CA LEU A 203 -0.76 16.01 -13.76
C LEU A 203 -1.12 17.07 -14.81
N ARG A 204 -0.77 16.86 -16.08
CA ARG A 204 -1.17 17.75 -17.18
C ARG A 204 -2.69 17.76 -17.39
N ALA A 205 -3.34 16.60 -17.28
CA ALA A 205 -4.79 16.47 -17.40
C ALA A 205 -5.53 17.18 -16.25
N ILE A 206 -5.01 17.13 -15.02
CA ILE A 206 -5.52 17.90 -13.88
C ILE A 206 -5.45 19.40 -14.17
N LYS A 207 -4.32 19.90 -14.69
CA LYS A 207 -4.18 21.32 -15.07
C LYS A 207 -5.12 21.73 -16.20
N SER A 208 -5.19 20.94 -17.27
CA SER A 208 -6.02 21.28 -18.43
C SER A 208 -7.51 21.31 -18.12
N ARG A 209 -7.96 20.58 -17.09
CA ARG A 209 -9.33 20.59 -16.56
C ARG A 209 -9.61 21.71 -15.55
N GLY A 210 -8.60 22.49 -15.15
CA GLY A 210 -8.75 23.52 -14.12
C GLY A 210 -8.87 22.95 -12.70
N TYR A 211 -8.44 21.71 -12.47
CA TYR A 211 -8.49 21.05 -11.16
C TYR A 211 -7.23 21.27 -10.32
N GLU A 212 -6.29 22.12 -10.77
CA GLU A 212 -5.02 22.40 -10.07
C GLU A 212 -5.24 22.86 -8.62
N GLY A 213 -6.33 23.60 -8.34
CA GLY A 213 -6.68 23.99 -6.98
C GLY A 213 -6.95 22.82 -6.02
N LEU A 214 -7.29 21.62 -6.54
CA LEU A 214 -7.50 20.42 -5.73
C LEU A 214 -6.19 19.77 -5.28
N LEU A 215 -5.07 20.07 -5.96
CA LEU A 215 -3.74 19.61 -5.54
C LEU A 215 -3.28 20.31 -4.26
N ASN A 216 -3.84 21.48 -3.96
CA ASN A 216 -3.58 22.20 -2.73
C ASN A 216 -4.25 21.49 -1.53
N GLY A 217 -3.45 20.85 -0.68
CA GLY A 217 -3.95 19.94 0.35
C GLY A 217 -4.19 18.51 -0.13
N ALA A 218 -3.66 18.14 -1.29
CA ALA A 218 -3.50 16.75 -1.72
C ALA A 218 -2.07 16.24 -1.43
N TRP A 219 -1.84 14.96 -1.68
CA TRP A 219 -0.53 14.30 -1.58
C TRP A 219 -0.36 13.25 -2.69
N LEU A 220 0.89 12.88 -2.99
CA LEU A 220 1.24 11.90 -4.01
C LEU A 220 1.65 10.57 -3.36
N PRO A 221 0.85 9.49 -3.51
CA PRO A 221 1.31 8.16 -3.14
C PRO A 221 2.39 7.66 -4.10
N VAL A 222 3.32 6.85 -3.59
CA VAL A 222 4.33 6.16 -4.40
C VAL A 222 4.48 4.71 -3.94
N HIS A 223 4.37 3.76 -4.88
CA HIS A 223 4.85 2.39 -4.70
C HIS A 223 6.35 2.36 -4.96
N ASN A 224 7.15 2.58 -3.91
CA ASN A 224 8.60 2.75 -3.99
C ASN A 224 9.32 1.39 -3.85
N THR A 225 9.01 0.47 -4.76
CA THR A 225 9.55 -0.90 -4.81
C THR A 225 10.97 -0.91 -5.35
N PHE A 226 11.84 -1.72 -4.74
CA PHE A 226 13.26 -1.78 -5.14
C PHE A 226 13.52 -2.85 -6.19
N PHE A 227 12.56 -3.77 -6.37
CA PHE A 227 12.75 -5.01 -7.13
C PHE A 227 14.01 -5.72 -6.63
N ASN A 228 14.88 -6.14 -7.53
CA ASN A 228 16.22 -6.63 -7.22
C ASN A 228 17.34 -5.63 -7.55
N HIS A 229 17.02 -4.34 -7.65
CA HIS A 229 17.99 -3.29 -7.90
C HIS A 229 18.68 -2.79 -6.63
N PRO A 230 19.94 -2.32 -6.73
CA PRO A 230 20.62 -1.64 -5.62
C PRO A 230 19.96 -0.29 -5.31
N VAL A 231 20.21 0.23 -4.12
CA VAL A 231 19.55 1.45 -3.61
C VAL A 231 19.94 2.73 -4.35
N ASP A 232 21.05 2.71 -5.10
CA ASP A 232 21.54 3.81 -5.93
C ASP A 232 21.13 3.69 -7.41
N TYR A 233 20.38 2.65 -7.80
CA TYR A 233 19.78 2.52 -9.14
C TYR A 233 18.98 3.79 -9.54
N PRO A 234 19.10 4.30 -10.78
CA PRO A 234 19.82 3.74 -11.93
C PRO A 234 21.31 4.12 -12.03
N TYR A 235 21.91 4.68 -10.99
CA TYR A 235 23.27 5.22 -11.02
C TYR A 235 24.36 4.22 -10.61
N ASP A 236 24.00 2.96 -10.38
CA ASP A 236 24.96 1.93 -10.02
C ASP A 236 25.83 1.51 -11.22
N THR A 237 26.94 0.85 -10.93
CA THR A 237 27.94 0.49 -11.95
C THR A 237 27.44 -0.57 -12.93
N VAL A 238 26.58 -1.49 -12.50
CA VAL A 238 26.03 -2.55 -13.36
C VAL A 238 25.15 -1.92 -14.42
N ASN A 239 24.24 -1.05 -13.98
CA ASN A 239 23.42 -0.27 -14.88
C ASN A 239 24.30 0.56 -15.80
N MET A 240 25.10 1.48 -15.25
CA MET A 240 25.88 2.49 -15.98
C MET A 240 26.91 1.96 -16.98
N THR A 241 27.46 0.77 -16.76
CA THR A 241 28.57 0.27 -17.58
C THR A 241 28.38 -1.15 -18.11
N GLY A 242 27.38 -1.90 -17.62
CA GLY A 242 27.26 -3.32 -17.85
C GLY A 242 28.39 -4.14 -17.21
N ALA A 243 28.94 -3.67 -16.09
CA ALA A 243 30.10 -4.29 -15.45
C ALA A 243 29.87 -5.77 -15.16
N PRO A 244 30.83 -6.66 -15.46
CA PRO A 244 30.69 -8.07 -15.19
C PRO A 244 30.58 -8.34 -13.68
N VAL A 245 29.97 -9.47 -13.32
CA VAL A 245 29.85 -9.92 -11.93
C VAL A 245 31.23 -10.04 -11.30
N SER A 246 31.43 -9.34 -10.19
CA SER A 246 32.68 -9.29 -9.42
C SER A 246 32.83 -10.47 -8.46
N ALA A 247 34.06 -10.74 -8.03
CA ALA A 247 34.33 -11.77 -7.01
C ALA A 247 33.63 -11.50 -5.67
N GLU A 248 33.44 -10.22 -5.33
CA GLU A 248 32.69 -9.82 -4.13
C GLU A 248 31.20 -10.16 -4.26
N GLU A 249 30.60 -9.89 -5.42
CA GLU A 249 29.21 -10.30 -5.68
C GLU A 249 29.06 -11.83 -5.61
N ILE A 250 29.97 -12.59 -6.23
CA ILE A 250 29.96 -14.05 -6.16
C ILE A 250 30.00 -14.54 -4.71
N ALA A 251 30.89 -13.99 -3.90
CA ALA A 251 31.01 -14.38 -2.49
C ALA A 251 29.79 -13.96 -1.66
N ARG A 252 29.25 -12.76 -1.91
CA ARG A 252 28.13 -12.19 -1.15
C ARG A 252 26.82 -12.95 -1.39
N TRP A 253 26.50 -13.24 -2.64
CA TRP A 253 25.26 -13.94 -3.03
C TRP A 253 25.44 -15.44 -3.24
N GLN A 254 26.65 -15.97 -3.02
CA GLN A 254 27.00 -17.38 -3.20
C GLN A 254 26.63 -17.90 -4.60
N LEU A 255 26.91 -17.09 -5.62
CA LEU A 255 26.52 -17.37 -6.99
C LEU A 255 27.29 -18.56 -7.56
N SER A 256 26.56 -19.48 -8.19
CA SER A 256 27.14 -20.58 -8.96
C SER A 256 27.79 -20.08 -10.26
N PRO A 257 28.72 -20.85 -10.87
CA PRO A 257 29.28 -20.50 -12.17
C PRO A 257 28.22 -20.26 -13.26
N ASP A 258 27.11 -21.01 -13.23
CA ASP A 258 26.03 -20.87 -14.20
C ASP A 258 25.23 -19.57 -14.00
N GLU A 259 24.95 -19.19 -12.74
CA GLU A 259 24.32 -17.91 -12.42
C GLU A 259 25.20 -16.72 -12.83
N VAL A 260 26.51 -16.81 -12.56
CA VAL A 260 27.48 -15.79 -12.98
C VAL A 260 27.48 -15.62 -14.50
N ASN A 261 27.49 -16.73 -15.25
CA ASN A 261 27.45 -16.70 -16.70
C ASN A 261 26.13 -16.10 -17.22
N ALA A 262 24.99 -16.49 -16.65
CA ALA A 262 23.68 -15.98 -17.03
C ALA A 262 23.53 -14.47 -16.73
N MET A 263 24.01 -14.02 -15.57
CA MET A 263 24.01 -12.60 -15.20
C MET A 263 24.93 -11.78 -16.12
N ASN A 264 26.14 -12.25 -16.40
CA ASN A 264 27.05 -11.57 -17.33
C ASN A 264 26.46 -11.48 -18.75
N GLU A 265 25.77 -12.52 -19.20
CA GLU A 265 25.03 -12.52 -20.46
C GLU A 265 23.91 -11.46 -20.44
N ALA A 266 23.13 -11.39 -19.37
CA ALA A 266 22.07 -10.39 -19.21
C ALA A 266 22.63 -8.96 -19.19
N ARG A 267 23.73 -8.71 -18.45
CA ARG A 267 24.41 -7.41 -18.39
C ARG A 267 24.93 -6.98 -19.77
N ARG A 268 25.51 -7.91 -20.54
CA ARG A 268 25.98 -7.64 -21.90
C ARG A 268 24.81 -7.33 -22.84
N ARG A 269 23.75 -8.13 -22.83
CA ARG A 269 22.56 -7.90 -23.67
C ARG A 269 21.85 -6.59 -23.34
N GLY A 270 21.70 -6.25 -22.05
CA GLY A 270 21.18 -4.95 -21.63
C GLY A 270 21.99 -3.79 -22.21
N ARG A 271 23.33 -3.92 -22.22
CA ARG A 271 24.22 -2.94 -22.86
C ARG A 271 24.09 -2.86 -24.37
N GLU A 272 23.97 -4.00 -25.05
CA GLU A 272 23.82 -4.04 -26.50
C GLU A 272 22.48 -3.43 -26.95
N LYS A 273 21.39 -3.78 -26.27
CA LYS A 273 20.07 -3.17 -26.45
C LYS A 273 20.16 -1.65 -26.29
N GLN A 274 20.87 -1.19 -25.26
CA GLN A 274 21.09 0.22 -25.03
C GLN A 274 21.76 0.92 -26.22
N MET A 275 22.86 0.35 -26.73
CA MET A 275 23.62 0.95 -27.83
C MET A 275 22.82 1.01 -29.14
N ALA A 276 21.92 0.04 -29.36
CA ALA A 276 21.14 -0.07 -30.59
C ALA A 276 19.92 0.86 -30.62
N GLU A 277 19.23 1.02 -29.49
CA GLU A 277 17.97 1.78 -29.41
C GLU A 277 18.17 3.26 -29.08
N GLY A 278 19.41 3.67 -28.74
CA GLY A 278 19.73 5.05 -28.33
C GLY A 278 19.17 5.43 -26.95
N TYR A 279 18.57 4.45 -26.28
CA TYR A 279 17.98 4.47 -24.95
C TYR A 279 18.88 3.66 -24.03
N PHE A 280 19.03 4.06 -22.78
CA PHE A 280 19.69 3.21 -21.78
C PHE A 280 18.68 2.66 -20.80
N ASP A 281 18.68 1.34 -20.58
CA ASP A 281 18.26 0.79 -19.27
C ASP A 281 19.26 1.35 -18.23
N GLY A 282 19.00 2.59 -17.79
CA GLY A 282 19.94 3.49 -17.09
C GLY A 282 20.03 4.93 -17.58
N ASP A 283 19.12 5.36 -18.45
CA ASP A 283 18.88 6.77 -18.72
C ASP A 283 18.63 7.53 -17.40
N PRO A 284 18.78 8.87 -17.37
CA PRO A 284 18.62 9.62 -16.13
C PRO A 284 17.31 9.22 -15.44
N LEU A 285 17.28 9.31 -14.11
CA LEU A 285 16.19 8.85 -13.25
C LEU A 285 14.75 9.14 -13.76
N ASP A 286 14.56 10.15 -14.60
CA ASP A 286 13.31 10.47 -15.31
C ASP A 286 12.93 9.51 -16.46
N VAL A 287 13.70 8.46 -16.68
CA VAL A 287 13.51 7.51 -17.78
C VAL A 287 13.43 6.07 -17.26
N ASP A 288 14.31 5.69 -16.35
CA ASP A 288 14.14 4.48 -15.56
C ASP A 288 14.32 4.79 -14.07
N SER A 289 13.19 4.72 -13.38
CA SER A 289 13.09 5.03 -11.95
C SER A 289 12.72 3.82 -11.11
N ASN A 290 12.72 2.61 -11.67
CA ASN A 290 12.24 1.40 -11.02
C ASN A 290 13.20 0.92 -9.92
N GLY A 291 13.29 1.66 -8.82
CA GLY A 291 14.15 1.36 -7.68
C GLY A 291 13.90 2.35 -6.55
N PHE A 292 14.76 2.34 -5.52
CA PHE A 292 14.59 3.17 -4.32
C PHE A 292 14.45 4.67 -4.61
N LEU A 293 15.13 5.18 -5.63
CA LEU A 293 15.14 6.61 -5.97
C LEU A 293 13.88 7.08 -6.72
N LYS A 294 12.87 6.23 -6.95
CA LYS A 294 11.64 6.58 -7.71
C LYS A 294 10.96 7.85 -7.20
N TYR A 295 10.89 8.02 -5.88
CA TYR A 295 10.27 9.20 -5.27
C TYR A 295 10.89 10.52 -5.76
N ARG A 296 12.19 10.54 -6.13
CA ARG A 296 12.86 11.71 -6.70
C ARG A 296 12.40 11.99 -8.13
N ALA A 297 12.12 10.96 -8.93
CA ALA A 297 11.54 11.12 -10.27
C ALA A 297 10.15 11.74 -10.19
N TYR A 298 9.33 11.26 -9.23
CA TYR A 298 7.99 11.76 -8.97
C TYR A 298 8.01 13.21 -8.50
N ARG A 299 8.92 13.53 -7.56
CA ARG A 299 9.17 14.90 -7.12
C ARG A 299 9.53 15.82 -8.28
N ARG A 300 10.43 15.40 -9.18
CA ARG A 300 10.78 16.18 -10.38
C ARG A 300 9.57 16.44 -11.26
N ALA A 301 8.74 15.42 -11.52
CA ALA A 301 7.51 15.59 -12.29
C ALA A 301 6.55 16.61 -11.65
N LEU A 302 6.40 16.59 -10.32
CA LEU A 302 5.62 17.60 -9.60
C LEU A 302 6.19 19.01 -9.79
N VAL A 303 7.48 19.21 -9.51
CA VAL A 303 8.11 20.54 -9.61
C VAL A 303 8.09 21.07 -11.05
N GLU A 304 8.37 20.23 -12.04
CA GLU A 304 8.37 20.62 -13.46
C GLU A 304 6.98 21.01 -13.96
N ILE A 305 5.92 20.32 -13.54
CA ILE A 305 4.57 20.52 -14.08
C ILE A 305 3.77 21.53 -13.24
N LEU A 306 3.93 21.51 -11.92
CA LEU A 306 3.16 22.34 -10.99
C LEU A 306 3.94 23.57 -10.52
N GLY A 307 5.27 23.52 -10.51
CA GLY A 307 6.12 24.58 -9.97
C GLY A 307 6.26 24.58 -8.45
N TYR A 308 5.66 23.61 -7.76
CA TYR A 308 5.73 23.45 -6.31
C TYR A 308 5.64 21.98 -5.90
N GLU A 309 5.93 21.70 -4.63
CA GLU A 309 5.87 20.36 -4.05
C GLU A 309 4.59 20.14 -3.27
N ILE A 310 4.10 18.91 -3.31
CA ILE A 310 3.11 18.38 -2.37
C ILE A 310 3.75 17.21 -1.60
N PRO A 311 3.20 16.78 -0.47
CA PRO A 311 3.73 15.62 0.24
C PRO A 311 3.72 14.38 -0.65
N ILE A 312 4.81 13.61 -0.61
CA ILE A 312 4.97 12.30 -1.19
C ILE A 312 5.01 11.31 -0.04
N LEU A 313 4.14 10.31 -0.06
CA LEU A 313 4.09 9.26 0.97
C LEU A 313 4.22 7.91 0.26
N SER A 314 5.19 7.09 0.65
CA SER A 314 5.18 5.71 0.20
C SER A 314 4.00 4.98 0.82
N THR A 315 3.31 4.19 0.00
CA THR A 315 2.18 3.35 0.41
C THR A 315 2.49 1.87 0.29
N ALA A 316 3.49 1.50 -0.50
CA ALA A 316 4.15 0.20 -0.51
C ALA A 316 5.59 0.42 -1.00
N GLY A 317 6.54 -0.44 -0.63
CA GLY A 317 7.91 -0.28 -1.10
C GLY A 317 8.89 -1.27 -0.48
N GLY A 318 10.16 -1.12 -0.85
CA GLY A 318 11.24 -2.00 -0.41
C GLY A 318 11.50 -3.16 -1.37
N ALA A 319 12.48 -3.99 -0.99
CA ALA A 319 12.80 -5.22 -1.69
C ALA A 319 11.96 -6.39 -1.13
N VAL A 320 11.61 -7.35 -1.98
CA VAL A 320 10.85 -8.55 -1.61
C VAL A 320 11.73 -9.78 -1.76
N PHE A 321 11.68 -10.69 -0.79
CA PHE A 321 12.46 -11.93 -0.87
C PHE A 321 12.13 -12.74 -2.13
N GLY A 322 13.16 -13.15 -2.86
CA GLY A 322 13.02 -13.92 -4.10
C GLY A 322 12.73 -13.09 -5.34
N SER A 323 12.60 -11.75 -5.23
CA SER A 323 12.53 -10.86 -6.39
C SER A 323 13.77 -11.02 -7.27
N ARG A 324 13.54 -11.01 -8.59
CA ARG A 324 14.53 -11.27 -9.65
C ARG A 324 14.07 -10.73 -11.01
N GLU A 325 13.33 -9.63 -10.99
CA GLU A 325 12.66 -9.04 -12.13
C GLU A 325 13.69 -8.61 -13.20
N ASP A 326 14.85 -8.14 -12.78
CA ASP A 326 15.97 -7.82 -13.67
C ASP A 326 17.09 -8.87 -13.58
N ALA A 327 17.28 -9.62 -14.66
CA ALA A 327 18.29 -10.68 -14.76
C ALA A 327 19.74 -10.18 -14.67
N ARG A 328 20.00 -8.86 -14.72
CA ARG A 328 21.31 -8.26 -14.52
C ARG A 328 21.76 -8.30 -13.05
N TYR A 329 20.81 -8.41 -12.12
CA TYR A 329 21.04 -8.34 -10.68
C TYR A 329 20.73 -9.68 -9.99
N PRO A 330 21.35 -9.97 -8.84
CA PRO A 330 21.11 -11.21 -8.11
C PRO A 330 19.68 -11.30 -7.59
N THR A 331 19.23 -12.51 -7.24
CA THR A 331 17.93 -12.70 -6.57
C THR A 331 17.98 -12.14 -5.15
N VAL A 332 16.94 -11.42 -4.74
CA VAL A 332 16.87 -10.79 -3.42
C VAL A 332 16.84 -11.83 -2.30
N THR A 333 17.78 -11.72 -1.37
CA THR A 333 17.85 -12.55 -0.15
C THR A 333 17.20 -11.87 1.05
N HIS A 334 16.95 -12.61 2.14
CA HIS A 334 16.50 -12.01 3.40
C HIS A 334 17.50 -10.99 3.98
N ARG A 335 18.79 -11.19 3.70
CA ARG A 335 19.84 -10.22 4.05
C ARG A 335 19.65 -8.92 3.27
N ASP A 336 19.39 -9.01 1.97
CA ASP A 336 19.18 -7.82 1.13
C ASP A 336 17.92 -7.05 1.55
N VAL A 337 16.82 -7.74 1.88
CA VAL A 337 15.62 -7.09 2.43
C VAL A 337 15.94 -6.30 3.71
N ALA A 338 16.71 -6.90 4.63
CA ALA A 338 17.09 -6.24 5.88
C ALA A 338 18.00 -5.03 5.66
N GLU A 339 19.05 -5.19 4.86
CA GLU A 339 20.04 -4.13 4.59
C GLU A 339 19.41 -2.96 3.82
N THR A 340 18.63 -3.24 2.78
CA THR A 340 18.00 -2.18 1.96
C THR A 340 16.87 -1.48 2.71
N THR A 341 16.12 -2.17 3.57
CA THR A 341 15.12 -1.54 4.46
C THR A 341 15.79 -0.60 5.45
N LEU A 342 16.88 -1.04 6.11
CA LEU A 342 17.63 -0.18 7.03
C LEU A 342 18.21 1.05 6.31
N TYR A 343 18.76 0.86 5.11
CA TYR A 343 19.21 1.96 4.28
C TYR A 343 18.09 2.97 4.01
N ALA A 344 16.92 2.50 3.56
CA ALA A 344 15.78 3.37 3.27
C ALA A 344 15.29 4.13 4.50
N TYR A 345 15.22 3.48 5.66
CA TYR A 345 14.88 4.10 6.93
C TYR A 345 15.91 5.13 7.40
N HIS A 346 17.21 4.86 7.28
CA HIS A 346 18.24 5.85 7.61
C HIS A 346 18.25 7.01 6.62
N HIS A 347 18.01 6.74 5.34
CA HIS A 347 17.84 7.77 4.32
C HIS A 347 16.69 8.74 4.66
N MET A 348 15.60 8.26 5.26
CA MET A 348 14.53 9.14 5.73
C MET A 348 15.00 10.13 6.79
N LEU A 349 15.98 9.77 7.62
CA LEU A 349 16.53 10.65 8.65
C LEU A 349 17.52 11.66 8.07
N ASP A 350 18.35 11.25 7.11
CA ASP A 350 19.53 12.02 6.68
C ASP A 350 19.32 12.83 5.40
N ASP A 351 18.67 12.22 4.40
CA ASP A 351 18.79 12.65 3.00
C ASP A 351 17.44 12.88 2.31
N ALA A 352 16.35 12.34 2.86
CA ALA A 352 15.05 12.47 2.25
C ALA A 352 14.62 13.95 2.20
N PRO A 353 14.12 14.44 1.06
CA PRO A 353 13.62 15.81 0.96
C PRO A 353 12.38 16.00 1.84
N ASP A 354 12.14 17.23 2.30
CA ASP A 354 11.00 17.54 3.19
C ASP A 354 9.66 17.09 2.64
N CYS A 355 9.48 17.09 1.31
CA CYS A 355 8.25 16.63 0.68
C CYS A 355 8.05 15.12 0.76
N TYR A 356 9.10 14.31 0.91
CA TYR A 356 8.96 12.86 1.06
C TYR A 356 8.78 12.52 2.54
N PHE A 357 7.54 12.32 2.98
CA PHE A 357 7.21 12.23 4.41
C PHE A 357 7.57 10.88 5.01
N VAL A 358 7.33 9.80 4.27
CA VAL A 358 7.44 8.44 4.76
C VAL A 358 7.90 7.47 3.67
N PHE A 359 8.81 6.56 4.04
CA PHE A 359 9.03 5.31 3.32
C PHE A 359 8.30 4.18 4.04
N ALA A 360 7.35 3.52 3.37
CA ALA A 360 6.52 2.46 3.92
C ALA A 360 6.87 1.12 3.26
N ALA A 361 7.46 0.20 4.03
CA ALA A 361 7.84 -1.12 3.55
C ALA A 361 6.62 -2.04 3.35
N TRP A 362 6.69 -2.90 2.35
CA TRP A 362 5.75 -4.01 2.13
C TRP A 362 6.37 -5.29 2.72
N MET A 363 5.83 -5.92 3.76
CA MET A 363 4.63 -5.62 4.54
C MET A 363 4.74 -6.27 5.93
N LEU A 364 3.95 -5.81 6.91
CA LEU A 364 4.04 -6.27 8.31
C LEU A 364 3.76 -7.77 8.44
N ALA A 365 2.56 -8.21 8.06
CA ALA A 365 2.12 -9.60 8.16
C ALA A 365 1.03 -9.87 7.13
N ASN A 366 0.87 -11.12 6.68
CA ASN A 366 -0.23 -11.52 5.80
C ASN A 366 -1.19 -12.47 6.53
N GLU A 367 -1.11 -13.79 6.35
CA GLU A 367 -1.99 -14.77 7.02
C GLU A 367 -1.87 -14.68 8.55
N ALA A 368 -0.65 -14.52 9.06
CA ALA A 368 -0.39 -14.30 10.48
C ALA A 368 -1.06 -13.04 11.05
N GLY A 369 -1.43 -12.10 10.19
CA GLY A 369 -2.19 -10.89 10.52
C GLY A 369 -3.67 -10.99 10.17
N GLY A 370 -4.18 -12.16 9.80
CA GLY A 370 -5.57 -12.34 9.37
C GLY A 370 -5.84 -11.93 7.93
N GLY A 371 -4.80 -11.69 7.14
CA GLY A 371 -4.88 -11.49 5.70
C GLY A 371 -5.21 -12.78 4.96
N PHE A 372 -5.56 -12.65 3.68
CA PHE A 372 -5.81 -13.81 2.82
C PHE A 372 -4.51 -14.48 2.43
N TRP A 373 -4.47 -15.81 2.46
CA TRP A 373 -3.31 -16.52 1.95
C TRP A 373 -3.03 -16.15 0.49
N ASN A 374 -1.88 -15.54 0.26
CA ASN A 374 -1.36 -15.25 -1.06
C ASN A 374 0.15 -15.51 -1.02
N PRO A 375 0.67 -16.45 -1.81
CA PRO A 375 2.08 -16.84 -1.72
C PRO A 375 3.03 -15.68 -1.99
N SER A 376 2.63 -14.67 -2.76
CA SER A 376 3.44 -13.47 -2.99
C SER A 376 3.44 -12.52 -1.79
N PHE A 377 2.32 -12.38 -1.07
CA PHE A 377 2.26 -11.57 0.15
C PHE A 377 3.00 -12.24 1.31
N GLU A 378 2.92 -13.56 1.41
CA GLU A 378 3.66 -14.33 2.43
C GLU A 378 5.17 -14.25 2.28
N ARG A 379 5.66 -14.16 1.03
CA ARG A 379 7.09 -13.92 0.78
C ARG A 379 7.54 -12.52 1.23
N ALA A 380 6.63 -11.55 1.22
CA ALA A 380 6.92 -10.17 1.62
C ALA A 380 6.67 -9.88 3.11
N ALA A 381 5.90 -10.73 3.80
CA ALA A 381 5.55 -10.55 5.20
C ALA A 381 6.78 -10.60 6.13
N TRP A 382 6.88 -9.61 7.02
CA TRP A 382 7.95 -9.54 8.02
C TRP A 382 7.72 -10.53 9.16
N TYR A 383 6.47 -10.73 9.57
CA TYR A 383 6.05 -11.72 10.56
C TYR A 383 5.34 -12.88 9.87
N THR A 384 5.67 -14.10 10.29
CA THR A 384 5.15 -15.35 9.72
C THR A 384 4.12 -16.03 10.61
N ASP A 385 4.06 -15.67 11.89
CA ASP A 385 3.07 -16.17 12.84
C ASP A 385 2.93 -15.22 14.04
N LEU A 386 1.89 -15.47 14.86
CA LEU A 386 1.62 -14.75 16.12
C LEU A 386 2.44 -15.28 17.31
N GLY A 387 3.23 -16.34 17.13
CA GLY A 387 4.11 -16.93 18.14
C GLY A 387 5.50 -16.30 18.18
N GLY A 388 5.75 -15.26 17.38
CA GLY A 388 7.02 -14.55 17.30
C GLY A 388 7.88 -14.90 16.08
N GLY A 389 7.41 -15.78 15.19
CA GLY A 389 8.07 -16.09 13.92
C GLY A 389 8.19 -14.85 13.05
N ARG A 390 9.42 -14.53 12.66
CA ARG A 390 9.75 -13.30 11.95
C ARG A 390 10.98 -13.44 11.06
N ARG A 391 11.07 -12.59 10.05
CA ARG A 391 12.20 -12.48 9.13
C ARG A 391 13.30 -11.58 9.71
N SER A 392 14.52 -11.73 9.19
CA SER A 392 15.72 -11.00 9.66
C SER A 392 15.59 -9.48 9.60
N VAL A 393 14.74 -8.93 8.74
CA VAL A 393 14.46 -7.48 8.68
C VAL A 393 13.91 -6.94 9.99
N VAL A 394 13.10 -7.73 10.71
CA VAL A 394 12.54 -7.32 12.01
C VAL A 394 13.65 -7.13 13.04
N ASP A 395 14.58 -8.09 13.12
CA ASP A 395 15.72 -8.01 14.04
C ASP A 395 16.68 -6.88 13.66
N ALA A 396 16.88 -6.66 12.35
CA ALA A 396 17.73 -5.60 11.83
C ALA A 396 17.18 -4.20 12.20
N VAL A 397 15.88 -3.96 11.98
CA VAL A 397 15.22 -2.69 12.35
C VAL A 397 15.21 -2.52 13.86
N ALA A 398 14.88 -3.58 14.61
CA ALA A 398 14.90 -3.56 16.06
C ALA A 398 16.29 -3.27 16.65
N GLY A 399 17.34 -3.83 16.06
CA GLY A 399 18.73 -3.65 16.48
C GLY A 399 19.37 -2.36 15.94
N SER A 400 18.64 -1.56 15.15
CA SER A 400 19.18 -0.35 14.55
C SER A 400 19.64 0.64 15.63
N PRO A 401 20.89 1.15 15.59
CA PRO A 401 21.37 2.12 16.57
C PRO A 401 20.62 3.45 16.50
N ARG A 402 19.95 3.71 15.37
CA ARG A 402 19.17 4.93 15.09
C ARG A 402 17.67 4.76 15.29
N ARG A 403 17.24 3.62 15.86
CA ARG A 403 15.82 3.29 16.03
C ARG A 403 15.05 4.41 16.71
N GLY A 404 15.63 5.11 17.70
CA GLY A 404 14.96 6.16 18.47
C GLY A 404 15.07 7.58 17.90
N ASP A 405 15.78 7.76 16.78
CA ASP A 405 16.02 9.07 16.18
C ASP A 405 14.72 9.67 15.65
N VAL A 406 14.67 10.99 15.61
CA VAL A 406 13.59 11.78 15.02
C VAL A 406 14.17 12.52 13.83
N ARG A 407 13.41 12.60 12.74
CA ARG A 407 13.83 13.31 11.54
C ARG A 407 13.74 14.81 11.76
N THR A 408 14.84 15.52 11.54
CA THR A 408 14.84 16.99 11.43
C THR A 408 14.34 17.41 10.05
N THR A 409 13.31 18.25 10.01
CA THR A 409 12.79 18.81 8.74
C THR A 409 13.32 20.23 8.51
N GLY A 410 13.35 20.68 7.26
CA GLY A 410 13.84 22.01 6.86
C GLY A 410 13.21 23.18 7.64
N ALA A 411 11.95 23.02 8.05
CA ALA A 411 11.21 24.00 8.86
C ALA A 411 11.79 24.19 10.28
N GLU A 412 12.30 23.12 10.91
CA GLU A 412 12.92 23.18 12.24
C GLU A 412 14.36 23.69 12.17
N THR A 413 15.10 23.36 11.11
CA THR A 413 16.41 23.97 10.85
C THR A 413 16.29 25.47 10.60
N ALA A 414 15.26 25.97 9.92
CA ALA A 414 15.06 27.41 9.70
C ALA A 414 14.77 28.16 11.02
N ALA A 415 14.02 27.55 11.94
CA ALA A 415 13.79 28.11 13.28
C ALA A 415 15.09 28.15 14.11
N THR A 416 15.96 27.16 13.95
CA THR A 416 17.22 27.05 14.71
C THR A 416 18.35 27.92 14.13
N VAL A 417 18.38 28.12 12.80
CA VAL A 417 19.41 28.92 12.10
C VAL A 417 19.25 30.44 12.29
N THR A 418 18.12 30.90 12.86
CA THR A 418 18.01 32.31 13.32
C THR A 418 18.86 32.62 14.56
N ALA A 419 19.52 31.62 15.16
CA ALA A 419 20.58 31.81 16.15
C ALA A 419 21.94 31.37 15.57
N ASP A 420 22.75 32.36 15.19
CA ASP A 420 24.19 32.26 14.88
C ASP A 420 24.65 31.18 13.89
N ARG A 421 24.71 31.53 12.59
CA ARG A 421 25.93 31.49 11.76
C ARG A 421 25.65 31.90 10.30
N PRO A 422 26.53 32.69 9.65
CA PRO A 422 26.44 32.92 8.21
C PRO A 422 26.96 31.71 7.44
N VAL A 423 26.10 31.10 6.62
CA VAL A 423 26.50 30.08 5.64
C VAL A 423 26.82 30.77 4.32
N THR A 424 28.04 30.58 3.82
CA THR A 424 28.48 31.05 2.51
C THR A 424 28.10 30.02 1.44
N LEU A 425 27.23 30.40 0.51
CA LEU A 425 26.87 29.58 -0.66
C LEU A 425 27.99 29.66 -1.72
N PRO A 426 28.41 28.54 -2.34
CA PRO A 426 29.27 28.58 -3.52
C PRO A 426 28.45 28.91 -4.78
N THR A 427 29.01 29.79 -5.62
CA THR A 427 28.43 30.28 -6.87
C THR A 427 28.31 29.16 -7.93
N PRO A 428 27.20 29.06 -8.68
CA PRO A 428 27.06 28.09 -9.76
C PRO A 428 27.98 28.44 -10.94
N THR A 429 28.64 27.43 -11.52
CA THR A 429 29.31 27.55 -12.83
C THR A 429 28.33 27.13 -13.92
N GLU A 430 28.19 27.97 -14.94
CA GLU A 430 27.23 27.89 -16.05
C GLU A 430 27.46 26.64 -16.94
N PRO A 431 26.44 25.84 -17.28
CA PRO A 431 26.60 24.79 -18.28
C PRO A 431 26.29 25.31 -19.71
N ALA A 432 27.18 24.96 -20.64
CA ALA A 432 27.10 25.31 -22.05
C ALA A 432 25.81 24.80 -22.73
N GLN A 433 25.15 25.69 -23.46
CA GLN A 433 23.99 25.40 -24.29
C GLN A 433 24.32 24.37 -25.37
N ARG A 434 23.59 23.24 -25.40
CA ARG A 434 23.47 22.39 -26.59
C ARG A 434 22.02 22.36 -27.05
N THR A 435 21.84 22.67 -28.31
CA THR A 435 20.60 22.64 -29.08
C THR A 435 20.06 21.22 -29.20
N VAL A 436 18.80 21.01 -28.79
CA VAL A 436 18.07 19.75 -28.94
C VAL A 436 17.20 19.84 -30.20
N THR A 437 17.47 18.97 -31.17
CA THR A 437 16.58 18.66 -32.29
C THR A 437 15.78 17.40 -31.98
N THR A 438 14.46 17.52 -32.02
CA THR A 438 13.48 16.44 -31.81
C THR A 438 13.30 15.57 -33.06
N PRO A 439 13.30 14.23 -32.95
CA PRO A 439 12.64 13.39 -33.94
C PRO A 439 11.43 12.65 -33.34
N ALA A 440 10.39 12.57 -34.17
CA ALA A 440 9.15 11.86 -33.92
C ALA A 440 9.32 10.35 -34.19
N SER A 441 9.58 9.54 -33.15
CA SER A 441 9.32 8.10 -33.18
C SER A 441 9.24 7.53 -31.76
N LEU A 442 8.05 7.57 -31.16
CA LEU A 442 7.79 7.14 -29.77
C LEU A 442 6.77 5.99 -29.67
N ALA A 443 6.57 5.22 -30.75
CA ALA A 443 5.44 4.29 -30.84
C ALA A 443 5.81 2.80 -31.06
N ARG A 444 7.07 2.38 -30.94
CA ARG A 444 7.45 0.97 -31.15
C ARG A 444 8.67 0.57 -30.31
N ALA A 445 8.47 0.26 -29.04
CA ALA A 445 9.41 -0.53 -28.22
C ALA A 445 8.73 -0.99 -26.92
N THR A 446 7.67 -1.81 -27.03
CA THR A 446 6.97 -2.41 -25.88
C THR A 446 6.73 -3.90 -26.13
N GLU A 447 7.78 -4.64 -26.47
CA GLU A 447 7.70 -6.09 -26.55
C GLU A 447 8.74 -6.69 -25.60
N SER A 448 8.26 -7.55 -24.69
CA SER A 448 9.01 -8.38 -23.72
C SER A 448 9.50 -7.73 -22.41
N ILE A 449 8.58 -7.21 -21.61
CA ILE A 449 8.69 -7.26 -20.15
C ILE A 449 7.46 -8.04 -19.67
N THR A 450 7.67 -9.14 -18.94
CA THR A 450 6.57 -9.91 -18.35
C THR A 450 5.88 -9.03 -17.29
N PRO A 451 4.59 -8.69 -17.44
CA PRO A 451 3.91 -7.83 -16.50
C PRO A 451 3.76 -8.49 -15.13
N ILE A 452 3.78 -7.62 -14.11
CA ILE A 452 3.55 -7.91 -12.69
C ILE A 452 2.27 -8.72 -12.50
N ILE A 453 2.31 -9.75 -11.64
CA ILE A 453 1.08 -10.24 -11.00
C ILE A 453 0.61 -9.12 -10.05
N PRO A 454 -0.52 -8.49 -10.33
CA PRO A 454 -0.94 -7.26 -9.67
C PRO A 454 -1.17 -7.42 -8.16
N ILE A 455 -0.75 -6.39 -7.41
CA ILE A 455 -0.85 -6.26 -5.94
C ILE A 455 -2.32 -6.18 -5.46
N SER A 456 -3.28 -6.00 -6.37
CA SER A 456 -4.73 -5.89 -6.06
C SER A 456 -5.58 -7.09 -6.55
N ALA A 457 -5.01 -8.20 -7.03
CA ALA A 457 -5.80 -9.35 -7.46
C ALA A 457 -6.25 -10.25 -6.30
N VAL A 458 -7.44 -9.97 -5.78
CA VAL A 458 -8.28 -11.01 -5.15
C VAL A 458 -9.36 -11.41 -6.16
N THR A 459 -9.08 -12.46 -6.95
CA THR A 459 -9.97 -13.57 -7.34
C THR A 459 -9.17 -14.61 -8.13
N PRO A 460 -9.49 -15.92 -8.05
CA PRO A 460 -8.84 -16.98 -8.83
C PRO A 460 -9.31 -16.94 -10.29
N ASP A 461 -8.38 -16.83 -11.24
CA ASP A 461 -8.71 -16.94 -12.67
C ASP A 461 -8.59 -18.39 -13.14
N ALA A 462 -9.68 -18.88 -13.72
CA ALA A 462 -9.76 -20.12 -14.48
C ALA A 462 -9.44 -19.80 -15.95
N SER A 463 -8.34 -20.36 -16.48
CA SER A 463 -8.06 -20.31 -17.92
C SER A 463 -7.50 -21.64 -18.42
N GLY A 464 -8.40 -22.54 -18.80
CA GLY A 464 -8.10 -23.76 -19.57
C GLY A 464 -8.55 -23.59 -21.02
N GLY A 465 -7.62 -23.78 -21.96
CA GLY A 465 -7.78 -23.49 -23.38
C GLY A 465 -8.86 -24.32 -24.09
N MET A 466 -9.43 -23.65 -25.09
CA MET A 466 -10.47 -24.15 -25.99
C MET A 466 -9.92 -25.24 -26.93
N THR A 467 -10.42 -26.47 -26.81
CA THR A 467 -10.38 -27.48 -27.88
C THR A 467 -11.80 -27.91 -28.25
N THR A 468 -12.06 -28.00 -29.55
CA THR A 468 -13.36 -28.26 -30.19
C THR A 468 -14.08 -29.54 -29.72
N PRO A 469 -15.43 -29.60 -29.82
CA PRO A 469 -16.25 -30.52 -29.05
C PRO A 469 -16.41 -31.92 -29.68
N SER A 470 -16.49 -32.94 -28.84
CA SER A 470 -17.09 -34.25 -29.15
C SER A 470 -18.36 -34.44 -28.30
N PRO A 471 -19.35 -35.22 -28.77
CA PRO A 471 -20.75 -34.99 -28.46
C PRO A 471 -21.17 -35.44 -27.07
N ILE A 472 -21.75 -34.49 -26.34
CA ILE A 472 -22.84 -34.57 -25.35
C ILE A 472 -22.99 -35.94 -24.66
N ALA A 473 -22.36 -36.06 -23.49
CA ALA A 473 -22.90 -36.86 -22.40
C ALA A 473 -23.62 -35.90 -21.45
N THR A 474 -24.90 -36.16 -21.18
CA THR A 474 -25.74 -35.41 -20.25
C THR A 474 -25.05 -35.28 -18.88
N PRO A 475 -24.94 -34.08 -18.29
CA PRO A 475 -24.37 -33.94 -16.95
C PRO A 475 -25.28 -34.64 -15.94
N ARG A 476 -24.70 -35.55 -15.14
CA ARG A 476 -25.35 -36.08 -13.94
C ARG A 476 -25.40 -34.97 -12.91
N VAL A 477 -26.58 -34.40 -12.71
CA VAL A 477 -26.90 -33.56 -11.55
C VAL A 477 -27.10 -34.49 -10.36
N ASP A 478 -26.10 -34.61 -9.50
CA ASP A 478 -26.29 -35.19 -8.16
C ASP A 478 -26.95 -34.13 -7.28
N THR A 479 -28.28 -34.02 -7.34
CA THR A 479 -29.08 -33.27 -6.36
C THR A 479 -29.06 -34.04 -5.04
N VAL A 480 -27.97 -33.91 -4.28
CA VAL A 480 -27.99 -34.29 -2.87
C VAL A 480 -28.62 -33.13 -2.10
N ASN A 481 -29.93 -33.22 -1.87
CA ASN A 481 -30.56 -32.49 -0.78
C ASN A 481 -29.99 -33.04 0.54
N SER A 482 -28.90 -32.45 1.02
CA SER A 482 -28.25 -32.81 2.29
C SER A 482 -28.63 -31.76 3.35
N PRO A 483 -29.50 -32.07 4.32
CA PRO A 483 -30.02 -31.10 5.31
C PRO A 483 -29.05 -30.81 6.48
N TYR A 484 -27.73 -30.88 6.29
CA TYR A 484 -26.80 -30.99 7.42
C TYR A 484 -25.96 -29.74 7.68
N ALA A 485 -26.53 -28.80 8.44
CA ALA A 485 -25.81 -27.76 9.14
C ALA A 485 -26.76 -26.89 10.00
N LEU A 486 -27.03 -27.29 11.24
CA LEU A 486 -27.68 -26.47 12.28
C LEU A 486 -26.60 -26.13 13.32
N PHE A 487 -26.34 -24.83 13.54
CA PHE A 487 -25.21 -24.35 14.33
C PHE A 487 -25.62 -23.45 15.50
N ALA A 488 -24.77 -23.51 16.54
CA ALA A 488 -24.76 -22.92 17.89
C ALA A 488 -26.12 -22.64 18.54
N ASP A 489 -26.98 -21.80 17.96
CA ASP A 489 -28.24 -21.37 18.58
C ASP A 489 -29.47 -21.47 17.65
N GLY A 490 -29.38 -22.16 16.51
CA GLY A 490 -30.50 -22.32 15.57
C GLY A 490 -30.87 -21.04 14.82
N HIS A 491 -30.05 -19.99 14.96
CA HIS A 491 -30.24 -18.70 14.32
C HIS A 491 -29.72 -18.62 12.90
N MET A 492 -29.02 -19.64 12.40
CA MET A 492 -28.45 -19.64 11.05
C MET A 492 -28.58 -21.02 10.40
N THR A 493 -28.89 -21.04 9.11
CA THR A 493 -28.87 -22.23 8.26
C THR A 493 -27.87 -22.03 7.13
N MET A 494 -27.19 -23.10 6.78
CA MET A 494 -26.24 -23.13 5.67
C MET A 494 -26.63 -24.26 4.73
N SER A 495 -26.68 -23.97 3.44
CA SER A 495 -26.91 -24.95 2.39
C SER A 495 -25.89 -24.78 1.29
N TRP A 496 -25.62 -25.83 0.52
CA TRP A 496 -24.72 -25.73 -0.62
C TRP A 496 -25.09 -26.68 -1.74
N GLN A 497 -24.68 -26.33 -2.95
CA GLN A 497 -24.76 -27.15 -4.15
C GLN A 497 -23.39 -27.17 -4.81
N ARG A 498 -22.97 -28.26 -5.42
CA ARG A 498 -21.65 -28.34 -6.06
C ARG A 498 -21.62 -29.22 -7.28
N ASP A 499 -20.65 -28.96 -8.14
CA ASP A 499 -20.16 -29.83 -9.22
C ASP A 499 -18.63 -29.98 -9.10
N GLU A 500 -17.95 -30.54 -10.12
CA GLU A 500 -16.50 -30.78 -10.09
C GLU A 500 -15.66 -29.49 -10.07
N GLU A 501 -16.25 -28.38 -10.50
CA GLU A 501 -15.57 -27.08 -10.69
C GLU A 501 -16.18 -25.98 -9.85
N ARG A 502 -17.36 -26.18 -9.25
CA ARG A 502 -18.13 -25.13 -8.56
C ARG A 502 -18.71 -25.58 -7.23
N LEU A 503 -18.70 -24.67 -6.27
CA LEU A 503 -19.40 -24.75 -5.00
C LEU A 503 -20.27 -23.50 -4.83
N ARG A 504 -21.59 -23.68 -4.75
CA ARG A 504 -22.54 -22.67 -4.31
C ARG A 504 -22.81 -22.85 -2.83
N LEU A 505 -22.58 -21.83 -2.03
CA LEU A 505 -22.90 -21.78 -0.62
C LEU A 505 -24.04 -20.78 -0.41
N GLN A 506 -25.00 -21.07 0.46
CA GLN A 506 -26.06 -20.15 0.83
C GLN A 506 -26.20 -20.13 2.36
N LEU A 507 -26.11 -18.93 2.94
CA LEU A 507 -26.27 -18.68 4.37
C LEU A 507 -27.55 -17.90 4.59
N ALA A 508 -28.44 -18.40 5.44
CA ALA A 508 -29.62 -17.67 5.89
C ALA A 508 -29.54 -17.51 7.41
N ALA A 509 -29.88 -16.34 7.92
CA ALA A 509 -29.93 -16.06 9.35
C ALA A 509 -31.34 -15.67 9.76
N SER A 510 -31.81 -16.05 10.94
CA SER A 510 -33.12 -15.67 11.49
C SER A 510 -33.13 -14.24 12.05
N GLN A 511 -31.95 -13.66 12.27
CA GLN A 511 -31.72 -12.28 12.66
C GLN A 511 -30.58 -11.70 11.82
N PRO A 512 -30.49 -10.37 11.66
CA PRO A 512 -29.37 -9.75 10.95
C PRO A 512 -28.05 -10.16 11.62
N LEU A 513 -27.14 -10.73 10.83
CA LEU A 513 -25.82 -11.13 11.28
C LEU A 513 -24.79 -10.31 10.51
N GLU A 514 -24.04 -9.48 11.23
CA GLU A 514 -22.79 -8.90 10.75
C GLU A 514 -21.64 -9.71 11.32
N GLY A 515 -20.72 -10.10 10.47
CA GLY A 515 -19.62 -10.94 10.88
C GLY A 515 -18.74 -11.34 9.72
N GLU A 516 -18.18 -12.52 9.81
CA GLU A 516 -17.19 -13.00 8.88
C GLU A 516 -17.42 -14.45 8.51
N LEU A 517 -17.40 -14.75 7.22
CA LEU A 517 -17.35 -16.09 6.69
C LEU A 517 -15.94 -16.42 6.22
N GLN A 518 -15.34 -17.48 6.74
CA GLN A 518 -14.13 -18.11 6.22
C GLN A 518 -14.50 -19.44 5.58
N VAL A 519 -13.91 -19.73 4.43
CA VAL A 519 -13.99 -21.03 3.76
C VAL A 519 -12.60 -21.59 3.65
N TRP A 520 -12.47 -22.88 3.93
CA TRP A 520 -11.25 -23.65 3.97
C TRP A 520 -11.33 -24.81 2.98
N HIS A 521 -10.21 -25.18 2.37
CA HIS A 521 -10.07 -26.39 1.57
C HIS A 521 -8.81 -27.15 1.97
N ARG A 522 -8.96 -28.42 2.35
CA ARG A 522 -7.91 -29.32 2.85
C ARG A 522 -7.11 -28.70 4.01
N GLY A 523 -7.82 -28.06 4.94
CA GLY A 523 -7.20 -27.40 6.10
C GLY A 523 -6.45 -26.11 5.78
N ARG A 524 -6.59 -25.56 4.56
CA ARG A 524 -6.04 -24.25 4.16
C ARG A 524 -7.14 -23.24 3.91
N GLY A 525 -6.95 -21.98 4.34
CA GLY A 525 -7.91 -20.91 4.08
C GLY A 525 -8.04 -20.64 2.58
N LEU A 526 -9.25 -20.76 2.04
CA LEU A 526 -9.56 -20.54 0.63
C LEU A 526 -10.17 -19.15 0.41
N ALA A 527 -11.04 -18.70 1.31
CA ALA A 527 -11.63 -17.38 1.25
C ALA A 527 -12.09 -16.91 2.64
N ARG A 528 -12.30 -15.60 2.75
CA ARG A 528 -12.76 -14.88 3.94
C ARG A 528 -13.60 -13.71 3.44
N TRP A 529 -14.76 -13.45 4.01
CA TRP A 529 -15.63 -12.34 3.63
C TRP A 529 -16.22 -11.75 4.89
N ALA A 530 -16.27 -10.42 5.00
CA ALA A 530 -17.30 -9.84 5.85
C ALA A 530 -18.63 -10.18 5.24
N ILE A 531 -19.54 -10.65 6.08
CA ILE A 531 -20.87 -11.00 5.67
C ILE A 531 -21.83 -10.13 6.47
N TYR A 532 -22.84 -9.64 5.77
CA TYR A 532 -24.05 -9.14 6.38
C TYR A 532 -25.20 -9.98 5.86
N VAL A 533 -25.72 -10.88 6.69
CA VAL A 533 -26.81 -11.78 6.33
C VAL A 533 -28.10 -11.23 6.92
N ARG A 534 -29.04 -10.83 6.07
CA ARG A 534 -30.35 -10.38 6.53
C ARG A 534 -31.34 -11.54 6.59
N PRO A 535 -32.35 -11.49 7.47
CA PRO A 535 -33.37 -12.54 7.53
C PRO A 535 -34.19 -12.71 6.25
N ASP A 536 -34.36 -11.63 5.50
CA ASP A 536 -35.11 -11.58 4.24
C ASP A 536 -34.24 -11.76 2.99
N ASP A 537 -32.91 -11.77 3.15
CA ASP A 537 -31.95 -11.84 2.04
C ASP A 537 -30.77 -12.76 2.38
N PRO A 538 -30.93 -14.08 2.17
CA PRO A 538 -29.86 -15.04 2.40
C PRO A 538 -28.64 -14.77 1.52
N LEU A 539 -27.46 -14.76 2.11
CA LEU A 539 -26.20 -14.57 1.38
C LEU A 539 -25.91 -15.81 0.54
N ALA A 540 -25.87 -15.65 -0.78
CA ALA A 540 -25.44 -16.70 -1.71
C ALA A 540 -24.03 -16.39 -2.25
N LEU A 541 -23.15 -17.40 -2.21
CA LEU A 541 -21.77 -17.33 -2.68
C LEU A 541 -21.52 -18.43 -3.68
N MET A 542 -20.71 -18.13 -4.68
CA MET A 542 -20.27 -19.10 -5.67
C MET A 542 -18.74 -19.09 -5.71
N LEU A 543 -18.16 -20.25 -5.47
CA LEU A 543 -16.74 -20.53 -5.49
C LEU A 543 -16.47 -21.43 -6.68
N GLU A 544 -15.48 -21.08 -7.50
CA GLU A 544 -15.00 -21.92 -8.60
C GLU A 544 -13.60 -22.44 -8.27
N GLY A 545 -13.33 -23.73 -8.54
CA GLY A 545 -12.04 -24.36 -8.29
C GLY A 545 -12.04 -25.89 -8.46
N GLU A 546 -10.92 -26.44 -8.91
CA GLU A 546 -10.77 -27.90 -9.08
C GLU A 546 -10.72 -28.63 -7.73
N GLY A 547 -11.48 -29.73 -7.61
CA GLY A 547 -11.32 -30.69 -6.51
C GLY A 547 -11.96 -30.26 -5.19
N LEU A 548 -13.05 -29.48 -5.22
CA LEU A 548 -13.86 -29.06 -4.07
C LEU A 548 -14.69 -30.21 -3.45
N GLY A 549 -14.00 -31.27 -2.99
CA GLY A 549 -14.53 -32.43 -2.28
C GLY A 549 -15.20 -32.08 -0.94
N ALA A 550 -16.32 -32.72 -0.60
CA ALA A 550 -17.07 -32.48 0.65
C ALA A 550 -16.26 -32.80 1.92
N GLY A 551 -15.37 -33.80 1.87
CA GLY A 551 -14.50 -34.15 3.00
C GLY A 551 -13.31 -33.21 3.20
N SER A 552 -13.10 -32.26 2.27
CA SER A 552 -12.00 -31.29 2.35
C SER A 552 -12.44 -29.86 2.62
N LEU A 553 -13.75 -29.56 2.59
CA LEU A 553 -14.23 -28.20 2.80
C LEU A 553 -14.39 -27.91 4.29
N GLY A 554 -13.90 -26.76 4.74
CA GLY A 554 -14.25 -26.16 6.02
C GLY A 554 -14.98 -24.84 5.82
N VAL A 555 -15.91 -24.51 6.69
CA VAL A 555 -16.59 -23.22 6.71
C VAL A 555 -16.65 -22.74 8.15
N ARG A 556 -16.26 -21.51 8.41
CA ARG A 556 -16.38 -20.87 9.72
C ARG A 556 -17.09 -19.54 9.54
N VAL A 557 -18.11 -19.27 10.35
CA VAL A 557 -18.70 -17.94 10.47
C VAL A 557 -18.49 -17.44 11.89
N THR A 558 -17.95 -16.24 12.02
CA THR A 558 -17.94 -15.51 13.29
C THR A 558 -18.84 -14.28 13.19
N ASP A 559 -19.30 -13.74 14.30
CA ASP A 559 -19.95 -12.43 14.33
C ASP A 559 -18.91 -11.30 14.29
N GLN A 560 -19.38 -10.05 14.34
CA GLN A 560 -18.56 -8.84 14.38
C GLN A 560 -17.65 -8.73 15.62
N GLN A 561 -17.96 -9.45 16.71
CA GLN A 561 -17.11 -9.56 17.91
C GLN A 561 -16.03 -10.65 17.73
N GLY A 562 -16.12 -11.44 16.68
CA GLY A 562 -15.24 -12.58 16.43
C GLY A 562 -15.69 -13.86 17.13
N ASP A 563 -16.88 -13.86 17.75
CA ASP A 563 -17.44 -15.03 18.40
C ASP A 563 -17.93 -16.03 17.35
N LEU A 564 -17.71 -17.32 17.59
CA LEU A 564 -18.04 -18.37 16.64
C LEU A 564 -19.56 -18.56 16.52
N VAL A 565 -20.09 -18.34 15.32
CA VAL A 565 -21.52 -18.53 14.99
C VAL A 565 -21.73 -19.87 14.28
N VAL A 566 -20.88 -20.20 13.31
CA VAL A 566 -20.94 -21.45 12.54
C VAL A 566 -19.56 -22.05 12.37
N GLU A 567 -19.45 -23.37 12.49
CA GLU A 567 -18.28 -24.11 12.03
C GLU A 567 -18.69 -25.44 11.42
N TYR A 568 -18.22 -25.71 10.21
CA TYR A 568 -18.51 -26.92 9.47
C TYR A 568 -17.24 -27.49 8.83
N GLY A 569 -17.10 -28.81 8.85
CA GLY A 569 -16.06 -29.50 8.10
C GLY A 569 -14.64 -29.21 8.60
N CYS A 570 -13.70 -29.13 7.65
CA CYS A 570 -12.27 -29.13 7.90
C CYS A 570 -11.68 -27.72 8.04
N VAL A 571 -11.66 -27.19 9.27
CA VAL A 571 -11.22 -25.81 9.57
C VAL A 571 -9.86 -25.81 10.29
N GLY A 572 -8.88 -25.09 9.72
CA GLY A 572 -7.50 -25.05 10.23
C GLY A 572 -6.69 -26.34 10.01
N GLU A 573 -5.51 -26.41 10.62
CA GLU A 573 -4.60 -27.57 10.50
C GLU A 573 -5.08 -28.82 11.25
N MET A 574 -6.11 -28.70 12.09
CA MET A 574 -6.67 -29.82 12.86
C MET A 574 -7.73 -30.58 12.08
N CYS A 575 -7.31 -31.22 10.98
CA CYS A 575 -8.11 -32.20 10.26
C CYS A 575 -7.47 -33.59 10.43
N ARG A 576 -8.13 -34.49 11.19
CA ARG A 576 -7.78 -35.91 11.24
C ARG A 576 -8.64 -36.73 10.30
#